data_AF-A0A249E294-F1
#
_entry.id   AF-A0A249E294-F1
#
_cell.length_a   1.000
_cell.length_b   1.000
_cell.length_c   1.000
_cell.angle_alpha   90.00
_cell.angle_beta   90.00
_cell.angle_gamma   90.00
#
_symmetry.space_group_name_H-M   'P 1'
#
loop_
_entity.id
_entity.type
_entity.pdbx_description
1 polymer ?
#
loop_
_entity_poly.entity_id
_entity_poly.type
_entity_poly.pdbx_seq_one_letter_code
_entity_poly.pdbx_strand_id
1 'polypeptide(L)'
;MLHVNFTEEESLNTQALIVFIDDKLKLDSELISLDQQHHGLISKTIANKLQFTGKYGQIKIIPSVVKSGEVKYLVLAGLGSEEKLTEAKIEELGGKILQNVTNAKIATIGLKIKNRISNFTSSHVASLIASGALLASYRFDKYRTTLKEADKFVVESFEISTDNNAEATKLFEVKKLIAEGVFFTRDISNEPSNIKTPQIYAERIAETLEELNVDVSILGEREMKNLGMGALLGVGQGSQNESKLVVMEYQGASKDAPYIALVGKGVIFDTGGISLKPSSNMHLMRYDMCGSAAVVGAMIAVASQELPVNIVGVVGLVENMPSGNAQRPGDVVTTMSGQTAEVLNTDAEGRLVLADAVWYAQEKFKPKCVIDVATLTGAIVVSLGPTYAGCFSNNDELADKLIKAGEEVNEKLWRMPLHEDYDAMINSDIADMANIGNVPGAAGSSTAAHFIKRFIQEGVEWAHLDIAGVANSSKPSSLGPKGAVGYGVRLLEKFIKENYEQ
;
A
#
# COMPACT_ATOMS: atom_id res chain seq x y z
N MET A 1 -9.80 13.25 -9.88
CA MET A 1 -10.15 11.97 -9.24
C MET A 1 -11.45 11.49 -9.87
N LEU A 2 -11.65 10.18 -10.05
CA LEU A 2 -12.90 9.67 -10.62
C LEU A 2 -14.09 10.05 -9.74
N HIS A 3 -15.15 10.62 -10.31
CA HIS A 3 -16.40 10.87 -9.59
C HIS A 3 -17.26 9.60 -9.65
N VAL A 4 -17.59 9.02 -8.50
CA VAL A 4 -18.46 7.84 -8.38
C VAL A 4 -19.75 8.26 -7.71
N ASN A 5 -20.89 7.92 -8.31
CA ASN A 5 -22.21 8.22 -7.78
C ASN A 5 -23.09 6.97 -7.78
N PHE A 6 -23.83 6.75 -6.69
CA PHE A 6 -24.85 5.70 -6.62
C PHE A 6 -26.23 6.33 -6.79
N THR A 7 -26.95 5.93 -7.85
CA THR A 7 -28.15 6.62 -8.31
C THR A 7 -29.26 5.64 -8.73
N GLU A 8 -30.49 6.16 -8.76
CA GLU A 8 -31.63 5.41 -9.29
C GLU A 8 -31.44 5.09 -10.77
N GLU A 9 -31.95 3.93 -11.20
CA GLU A 9 -31.68 3.41 -12.55
C GLU A 9 -32.11 4.37 -13.67
N GLU A 10 -33.23 5.06 -13.47
CA GLU A 10 -33.80 6.03 -14.42
C GLU A 10 -32.93 7.28 -14.58
N SER A 11 -31.99 7.51 -13.66
CA SER A 11 -31.08 8.67 -13.64
C SER A 11 -29.72 8.39 -14.30
N LEU A 12 -29.47 7.16 -14.77
CA LEU A 12 -28.19 6.79 -15.38
C LEU A 12 -28.00 7.44 -16.76
N ASN A 13 -27.27 8.56 -16.78
CA ASN A 13 -26.81 9.21 -18.00
C ASN A 13 -25.35 8.84 -18.29
N THR A 14 -25.13 7.97 -19.28
CA THR A 14 -23.80 7.42 -19.54
C THR A 14 -23.53 7.17 -21.02
N GLN A 15 -22.27 7.36 -21.45
CA GLN A 15 -21.81 6.95 -22.77
C GLN A 15 -21.66 5.43 -22.89
N ALA A 16 -21.42 4.71 -21.80
CA ALA A 16 -21.18 3.27 -21.85
C ALA A 16 -21.77 2.53 -20.66
N LEU A 17 -22.55 1.49 -20.95
CA LEU A 17 -23.15 0.64 -19.92
C LEU A 17 -22.33 -0.64 -19.74
N ILE A 18 -21.94 -0.91 -18.50
CA ILE A 18 -21.20 -2.11 -18.10
C ILE A 18 -22.16 -3.27 -17.89
N VAL A 19 -21.78 -4.42 -18.42
CA VAL A 19 -22.54 -5.67 -18.34
C VAL A 19 -21.61 -6.78 -17.85
N PHE A 20 -21.97 -7.44 -16.75
CA PHE A 20 -21.24 -8.58 -16.26
C PHE A 20 -21.70 -9.88 -16.92
N ILE A 21 -20.75 -10.72 -17.33
CA ILE A 21 -21.02 -12.01 -17.97
C ILE A 21 -20.07 -13.08 -17.39
N ASP A 22 -20.63 -14.18 -16.91
CA ASP A 22 -19.87 -15.33 -16.39
C ASP A 22 -19.32 -16.24 -17.50
N ASP A 23 -18.56 -17.28 -17.14
CA ASP A 23 -18.02 -18.24 -18.10
C ASP A 23 -19.06 -19.27 -18.60
N LYS A 24 -20.29 -19.26 -18.06
CA LYS A 24 -21.43 -20.05 -18.56
C LYS A 24 -22.12 -19.35 -19.73
N LEU A 25 -21.88 -18.05 -19.92
CA LEU A 25 -22.41 -17.23 -21.02
C LEU A 25 -23.96 -17.26 -21.07
N LYS A 26 -24.60 -17.37 -19.91
CA LYS A 26 -26.07 -17.33 -19.81
C LYS A 26 -26.51 -15.93 -19.44
N LEU A 27 -27.49 -15.41 -20.16
CA LEU A 27 -28.12 -14.12 -19.85
C LEU A 27 -29.29 -14.36 -18.91
N ASP A 28 -29.36 -13.61 -17.81
CA ASP A 28 -30.54 -13.56 -16.97
C ASP A 28 -31.66 -12.72 -17.63
N SER A 29 -32.82 -12.61 -16.98
CA SER A 29 -33.96 -11.87 -17.53
C SER A 29 -33.67 -10.39 -17.77
N GLU A 30 -32.84 -9.76 -16.95
CA GLU A 30 -32.48 -8.34 -17.08
C GLU A 30 -31.56 -8.15 -18.29
N LEU A 31 -30.54 -9.00 -18.43
CA LEU A 31 -29.63 -8.99 -19.56
C LEU A 31 -30.31 -9.38 -20.88
N ILE A 32 -31.31 -10.27 -20.87
CA ILE A 32 -32.11 -10.57 -22.06
C ILE A 32 -32.89 -9.33 -22.51
N SER A 33 -33.52 -8.61 -21.57
CA SER A 33 -34.24 -7.38 -21.89
C SER A 33 -33.31 -6.31 -22.46
N LEU A 34 -32.14 -6.11 -21.83
CA LEU A 34 -31.12 -5.19 -22.32
C LEU A 34 -30.60 -5.60 -23.71
N ASP A 35 -30.33 -6.88 -23.92
CA ASP A 35 -29.87 -7.41 -25.21
C ASP A 35 -30.90 -7.15 -26.33
N GLN A 36 -32.20 -7.32 -26.05
CA GLN A 36 -33.28 -7.00 -26.99
C GLN A 36 -33.33 -5.51 -27.33
N GLN A 37 -33.19 -4.63 -26.33
CA GLN A 37 -33.12 -3.17 -26.54
C GLN A 37 -31.93 -2.79 -27.45
N HIS A 38 -30.82 -3.53 -27.32
CA HIS A 38 -29.62 -3.35 -28.12
C HIS A 38 -29.52 -4.32 -29.32
N HIS A 39 -30.64 -4.79 -29.87
CA HIS A 39 -30.72 -5.59 -31.10
C HIS A 39 -29.88 -6.89 -31.11
N GLY A 40 -29.76 -7.54 -29.96
CA GLY A 40 -29.08 -8.82 -29.79
C GLY A 40 -27.55 -8.72 -29.77
N LEU A 41 -26.97 -7.53 -29.51
CA LEU A 41 -25.53 -7.31 -29.56
C LEU A 41 -24.76 -8.19 -28.54
N ILE A 42 -25.27 -8.33 -27.32
CA ILE A 42 -24.66 -9.13 -26.26
C ILE A 42 -24.67 -10.60 -26.68
N SER A 43 -25.84 -11.13 -27.06
CA SER A 43 -25.99 -12.54 -27.49
C SER A 43 -25.11 -12.87 -28.69
N LYS A 44 -25.03 -11.97 -29.69
CA LYS A 44 -24.15 -12.16 -30.86
C LYS A 44 -22.68 -12.21 -30.48
N THR A 45 -22.24 -11.35 -29.56
CA THR A 45 -20.85 -11.33 -29.10
C THR A 45 -20.48 -12.56 -28.30
N ILE A 46 -21.32 -13.02 -27.37
CA ILE A 46 -21.03 -14.21 -26.56
C ILE A 46 -21.16 -15.51 -27.36
N ALA A 47 -22.00 -15.55 -28.41
CA ALA A 47 -22.08 -16.69 -29.34
C ALA A 47 -20.77 -16.88 -30.13
N ASN A 48 -20.03 -15.79 -30.38
CA ASN A 48 -18.72 -15.85 -30.99
C ASN A 48 -17.61 -15.98 -29.93
N LYS A 49 -17.26 -17.23 -29.59
CA LYS A 49 -16.21 -17.54 -28.60
C LYS A 49 -14.81 -16.97 -28.95
N LEU A 50 -14.58 -16.52 -30.18
CA LEU A 50 -13.35 -15.79 -30.53
C LEU A 50 -13.37 -14.33 -30.05
N GLN A 51 -14.55 -13.76 -29.83
CA GLN A 51 -14.72 -12.37 -29.39
C GLN A 51 -14.84 -12.25 -27.87
N PHE A 52 -15.57 -13.17 -27.23
CA PHE A 52 -15.80 -13.14 -25.79
C PHE A 52 -16.02 -14.54 -25.23
N THR A 53 -15.41 -14.83 -24.09
CA THR A 53 -15.46 -16.14 -23.44
C THR A 53 -15.96 -16.09 -21.99
N GLY A 54 -16.22 -14.89 -21.46
CA GLY A 54 -16.62 -14.73 -20.06
C GLY A 54 -15.48 -14.94 -19.06
N LYS A 55 -14.24 -15.18 -19.52
CA LYS A 55 -13.08 -15.36 -18.64
C LYS A 55 -12.89 -14.13 -17.75
N TYR A 56 -12.50 -14.38 -16.50
CA TYR A 56 -12.29 -13.33 -15.51
C TYR A 56 -11.38 -12.20 -16.05
N GLY A 57 -11.88 -10.96 -15.94
CA GLY A 57 -11.16 -9.76 -16.37
C GLY A 57 -11.10 -9.53 -17.87
N GLN A 58 -11.76 -10.37 -18.69
CA GLN A 58 -11.91 -10.10 -20.12
C GLN A 58 -12.86 -8.91 -20.30
N ILE A 59 -12.36 -7.81 -20.90
CA ILE A 59 -13.19 -6.64 -21.22
C ILE A 59 -13.41 -6.57 -22.73
N LYS A 60 -14.66 -6.39 -23.16
CA LYS A 60 -15.03 -6.17 -24.55
C LYS A 60 -15.95 -4.97 -24.66
N ILE A 61 -15.50 -3.95 -25.38
CA ILE A 61 -16.28 -2.74 -25.67
C ILE A 61 -16.93 -2.92 -27.05
N ILE A 62 -18.25 -2.75 -27.10
CA ILE A 62 -19.08 -2.93 -28.30
C ILE A 62 -19.82 -1.61 -28.58
N PRO A 63 -19.69 -1.03 -29.78
CA PRO A 63 -20.51 0.11 -30.18
C PRO A 63 -22.00 -0.27 -30.23
N SER A 64 -22.83 0.51 -29.57
CA SER A 64 -24.29 0.40 -29.63
C SER A 64 -24.83 1.07 -30.91
N VAL A 65 -25.91 0.52 -31.48
CA VAL A 65 -26.54 1.01 -32.73
C VAL A 65 -27.97 1.53 -32.50
N VAL A 66 -28.37 1.71 -31.24
CA VAL A 66 -29.74 2.13 -30.89
C VAL A 66 -29.92 3.62 -31.19
N LYS A 67 -31.02 3.97 -31.89
CA LYS A 67 -31.33 5.33 -32.38
C LYS A 67 -31.80 6.31 -31.29
N SER A 68 -32.08 5.85 -30.07
CA SER A 68 -32.61 6.69 -28.98
C SER A 68 -31.82 6.52 -27.67
N GLY A 69 -31.18 7.61 -27.21
CA GLY A 69 -30.82 7.84 -25.81
C GLY A 69 -29.46 7.31 -25.33
N GLU A 70 -28.50 8.24 -25.18
CA GLU A 70 -27.32 8.27 -24.29
C GLU A 70 -26.26 7.14 -24.38
N VAL A 71 -26.61 5.85 -24.41
CA VAL A 71 -25.63 4.75 -24.34
C VAL A 71 -25.02 4.41 -25.71
N LYS A 72 -23.77 4.85 -25.92
CA LYS A 72 -22.97 4.65 -27.14
C LYS A 72 -22.21 3.32 -27.16
N TYR A 73 -21.92 2.74 -25.99
CA TYR A 73 -21.14 1.50 -25.88
C TYR A 73 -21.75 0.54 -24.84
N LEU A 74 -21.61 -0.76 -25.11
CA LEU A 74 -21.75 -1.81 -24.10
C LEU A 74 -20.35 -2.31 -23.72
N VAL A 75 -20.07 -2.39 -22.42
CA VAL A 75 -18.80 -2.87 -21.87
C VAL A 75 -19.04 -4.22 -21.20
N LEU A 76 -18.77 -5.30 -21.93
CA LEU A 76 -18.88 -6.66 -21.38
C LEU A 76 -17.66 -6.93 -20.52
N ALA A 77 -17.89 -7.23 -19.24
CA ALA A 77 -16.87 -7.54 -18.25
C ALA A 77 -17.02 -9.01 -17.79
N GLY A 78 -16.02 -9.82 -18.09
CA GLY A 78 -16.00 -11.24 -17.77
C GLY A 78 -15.77 -11.49 -16.28
N LEU A 79 -16.70 -12.19 -15.64
CA LEU A 79 -16.59 -12.61 -14.24
C LEU A 79 -15.76 -13.89 -14.06
N GLY A 80 -15.68 -14.72 -15.11
CA GLY A 80 -15.19 -16.09 -15.02
C GLY A 80 -16.16 -16.97 -14.24
N SER A 81 -15.60 -17.97 -13.55
CA SER A 81 -16.35 -18.81 -12.62
C SER A 81 -16.69 -18.01 -11.37
N GLU A 82 -17.97 -17.67 -11.18
CA GLU A 82 -18.45 -16.87 -10.04
C GLU A 82 -18.05 -17.46 -8.68
N GLU A 83 -18.02 -18.79 -8.55
CA GLU A 83 -17.60 -19.51 -7.34
C GLU A 83 -16.14 -19.22 -6.92
N LYS A 84 -15.32 -18.67 -7.83
CA LYS A 84 -13.91 -18.32 -7.58
C LYS A 84 -13.71 -16.81 -7.38
N LEU A 85 -14.78 -16.03 -7.37
CA LEU A 85 -14.70 -14.59 -7.11
C LEU A 85 -14.42 -14.36 -5.62
N THR A 86 -13.50 -13.43 -5.37
CA THR A 86 -13.19 -12.88 -4.06
C THR A 86 -13.40 -11.38 -4.12
N GLU A 87 -13.50 -10.71 -2.97
CA GLU A 87 -13.62 -9.25 -2.94
C GLU A 87 -12.48 -8.57 -3.72
N ALA A 88 -11.24 -9.01 -3.50
CA ALA A 88 -10.08 -8.48 -4.22
C ALA A 88 -10.19 -8.65 -5.75
N LYS A 89 -10.71 -9.79 -6.24
CA LYS A 89 -10.93 -9.99 -7.68
C LYS A 89 -12.02 -9.07 -8.24
N ILE A 90 -13.06 -8.79 -7.47
CA ILE A 90 -14.13 -7.87 -7.87
C ILE A 90 -13.57 -6.45 -7.91
N GLU A 91 -12.80 -6.04 -6.91
CA GLU A 91 -12.11 -4.75 -6.90
C GLU A 91 -11.17 -4.62 -8.12
N GLU A 92 -10.31 -5.60 -8.37
CA GLU A 92 -9.46 -5.63 -9.55
C GLU A 92 -10.22 -5.56 -10.88
N LEU A 93 -11.43 -6.12 -10.95
CA LEU A 93 -12.28 -6.03 -12.14
C LEU A 93 -12.70 -4.59 -12.40
N GLY A 94 -13.05 -3.83 -11.36
CA GLY A 94 -13.36 -2.40 -11.46
C GLY A 94 -12.19 -1.59 -12.04
N GLY A 95 -10.98 -1.89 -11.59
CA GLY A 95 -9.77 -1.28 -12.14
C GLY A 95 -9.52 -1.64 -13.61
N LYS A 96 -9.70 -2.91 -13.99
CA LYS A 96 -9.61 -3.36 -15.40
C LYS A 96 -10.64 -2.69 -16.29
N ILE A 97 -11.87 -2.52 -15.80
CA ILE A 97 -12.92 -1.79 -16.51
C ILE A 97 -12.45 -0.36 -16.76
N LEU A 98 -12.04 0.36 -15.71
CA LEU A 98 -11.62 1.76 -15.83
C LEU A 98 -10.50 1.93 -16.85
N GLN A 99 -9.48 1.06 -16.82
CA GLN A 99 -8.36 1.12 -17.75
C GLN A 99 -8.79 0.94 -19.20
N ASN A 100 -9.66 -0.03 -19.47
CA ASN A 100 -10.13 -0.29 -20.83
C ASN A 100 -11.00 0.86 -21.36
N VAL A 101 -11.87 1.44 -20.53
CA VAL A 101 -12.70 2.58 -20.96
C VAL A 101 -11.89 3.87 -21.12
N THR A 102 -10.84 4.06 -20.31
CA THR A 102 -9.87 5.17 -20.45
C THR A 102 -9.11 5.08 -21.78
N ASN A 103 -8.69 3.86 -22.15
CA ASN A 103 -8.04 3.61 -23.44
C ASN A 103 -8.99 3.84 -24.62
N ALA A 104 -10.28 3.50 -24.45
CA ALA A 104 -11.31 3.69 -25.45
C ALA A 104 -11.88 5.13 -25.51
N LYS A 105 -11.40 6.05 -24.67
CA LYS A 105 -11.84 7.46 -24.63
C LYS A 105 -13.34 7.63 -24.34
N ILE A 106 -13.83 6.84 -23.40
CA ILE A 106 -15.22 6.88 -22.91
C ILE A 106 -15.27 7.69 -21.61
N ALA A 107 -15.98 8.81 -21.60
CA ALA A 107 -15.89 9.80 -20.52
C ALA A 107 -16.81 9.49 -19.34
N THR A 108 -17.99 8.92 -19.61
CA THR A 108 -18.96 8.55 -18.58
C THR A 108 -19.34 7.09 -18.73
N ILE A 109 -19.30 6.36 -17.62
CA ILE A 109 -19.63 4.92 -17.57
C ILE A 109 -20.73 4.66 -16.55
N GLY A 110 -21.59 3.70 -16.85
CA GLY A 110 -22.71 3.30 -16.00
C GLY A 110 -22.65 1.82 -15.67
N LEU A 111 -23.05 1.43 -14.48
CA LEU A 111 -23.25 0.03 -14.09
C LEU A 111 -24.65 -0.15 -13.50
N LYS A 112 -25.37 -1.16 -13.99
CA LYS A 112 -26.62 -1.63 -13.38
C LYS A 112 -26.39 -3.04 -12.82
N ILE A 113 -26.67 -3.24 -11.55
CA ILE A 113 -26.56 -4.54 -10.90
C ILE A 113 -27.65 -4.69 -9.84
N LYS A 114 -28.64 -5.54 -10.09
CA LYS A 114 -29.73 -5.78 -9.12
C LYS A 114 -29.63 -7.14 -8.43
N ASN A 115 -28.98 -8.09 -9.09
CA ASN A 115 -28.84 -9.45 -8.60
C ASN A 115 -27.55 -9.61 -7.79
N ARG A 116 -27.55 -10.61 -6.91
CA ARG A 116 -26.33 -11.10 -6.28
C ARG A 116 -25.41 -11.68 -7.34
N ILE A 117 -24.11 -11.47 -7.17
CA ILE A 117 -23.06 -12.14 -7.94
C ILE A 117 -22.30 -13.04 -6.98
N SER A 118 -22.27 -14.35 -7.26
CA SER A 118 -21.82 -15.34 -6.29
C SER A 118 -22.53 -15.18 -4.93
N ASN A 119 -21.78 -15.10 -3.83
CA ASN A 119 -22.28 -14.89 -2.47
C ASN A 119 -22.44 -13.41 -2.06
N PHE A 120 -22.12 -12.44 -2.93
CA PHE A 120 -22.10 -11.03 -2.59
C PHE A 120 -23.42 -10.32 -2.96
N THR A 121 -23.83 -9.32 -2.17
CA THR A 121 -24.97 -8.45 -2.51
C THR A 121 -24.60 -7.52 -3.66
N SER A 122 -25.61 -6.99 -4.36
CA SER A 122 -25.36 -6.08 -5.49
C SER A 122 -24.65 -4.80 -5.03
N SER A 123 -25.04 -4.24 -3.87
CA SER A 123 -24.40 -3.10 -3.22
C SER A 123 -22.93 -3.36 -2.86
N HIS A 124 -22.60 -4.54 -2.34
CA HIS A 124 -21.21 -4.87 -1.98
C HIS A 124 -20.32 -4.98 -3.22
N VAL A 125 -20.79 -5.69 -4.25
CA VAL A 125 -20.09 -5.79 -5.55
C VAL A 125 -19.86 -4.41 -6.16
N ALA A 126 -20.90 -3.59 -6.18
CA ALA A 126 -20.85 -2.24 -6.70
C ALA A 126 -19.80 -1.38 -5.97
N SER A 127 -19.73 -1.47 -4.64
CA SER A 127 -18.72 -0.76 -3.83
C SER A 127 -17.29 -1.18 -4.17
N LEU A 128 -17.05 -2.47 -4.40
CA LEU A 128 -15.73 -3.01 -4.76
C LEU A 128 -15.33 -2.59 -6.17
N ILE A 129 -16.24 -2.69 -7.14
CA ILE A 129 -16.01 -2.24 -8.52
C ILE A 129 -15.69 -0.74 -8.55
N ALA A 130 -16.45 0.06 -7.80
CA ALA A 130 -16.21 1.49 -7.66
C ALA A 130 -14.84 1.78 -7.03
N SER A 131 -14.48 1.07 -5.96
CA SER A 131 -13.17 1.24 -5.30
C SER A 131 -12.00 0.90 -6.22
N GLY A 132 -12.08 -0.23 -6.94
CA GLY A 132 -11.05 -0.61 -7.88
C GLY A 132 -10.89 0.36 -9.04
N ALA A 133 -12.01 0.90 -9.55
CA ALA A 133 -11.98 1.97 -10.52
C ALA A 133 -11.33 3.24 -9.93
N LEU A 134 -11.73 3.68 -8.73
CA LEU A 134 -11.12 4.82 -8.05
C LEU A 134 -9.60 4.65 -7.92
N LEU A 135 -9.13 3.51 -7.40
CA LEU A 135 -7.70 3.22 -7.25
C LEU A 135 -6.95 3.27 -8.60
N ALA A 136 -7.55 2.71 -9.66
CA ALA A 136 -7.00 2.71 -11.00
C ALA A 136 -7.00 4.10 -11.67
N SER A 137 -7.80 5.05 -11.16
CA SER A 137 -7.86 6.43 -11.65
C SER A 137 -6.66 7.28 -11.23
N TYR A 138 -5.82 6.77 -10.33
CA TYR A 138 -4.63 7.47 -9.84
C TYR A 138 -3.67 7.84 -10.96
N ARG A 139 -3.17 9.08 -10.92
CA ARG A 139 -2.19 9.62 -11.85
C ARG A 139 -1.18 10.48 -11.10
N PHE A 140 0.10 10.31 -11.45
CA PHE A 140 1.17 11.16 -10.94
C PHE A 140 1.78 11.98 -12.08
N ASP A 141 1.13 13.10 -12.40
CA ASP A 141 1.52 13.99 -13.50
C ASP A 141 2.10 15.34 -13.05
N LYS A 142 2.31 15.52 -11.74
CA LYS A 142 2.76 16.78 -11.10
C LYS A 142 3.93 17.47 -11.81
N TYR A 143 4.88 16.70 -12.34
CA TYR A 143 6.09 17.19 -12.99
C TYR A 143 6.03 17.25 -14.52
N ARG A 144 4.88 16.90 -15.12
CA ARG A 144 4.66 16.96 -16.56
C ARG A 144 4.17 18.35 -16.94
N THR A 145 5.00 19.12 -17.63
CA THR A 145 4.59 20.42 -18.23
C THR A 145 3.74 20.24 -19.48
N THR A 146 3.84 19.08 -20.14
CA THR A 146 3.04 18.70 -21.30
C THR A 146 2.69 17.22 -21.21
N LEU A 147 1.47 16.89 -21.64
CA LEU A 147 0.97 15.53 -21.80
C LEU A 147 0.62 15.32 -23.27
N LYS A 148 0.86 14.11 -23.80
CA LYS A 148 0.36 13.74 -25.12
C LYS A 148 -1.17 13.75 -25.07
N GLU A 149 -1.84 14.10 -26.18
CA GLU A 149 -3.31 14.13 -26.24
C GLU A 149 -3.94 12.81 -25.78
N ALA A 150 -3.35 11.67 -26.17
CA ALA A 150 -3.80 10.36 -25.73
C ALA A 150 -3.73 10.16 -24.21
N ASP A 151 -2.84 10.86 -23.51
CA ASP A 151 -2.65 10.74 -22.06
C ASP A 151 -3.46 11.80 -21.29
N LYS A 152 -4.07 12.80 -21.96
CA LYS A 152 -4.90 13.82 -21.30
C LYS A 152 -6.28 13.31 -20.90
N PHE A 153 -6.77 12.28 -21.58
CA PHE A 153 -8.09 11.73 -21.34
C PHE A 153 -8.24 11.18 -19.92
N VAL A 154 -9.37 11.47 -19.30
CA VAL A 154 -9.80 10.92 -18.01
C VAL A 154 -11.26 10.49 -18.11
N VAL A 155 -11.63 9.47 -17.35
CA VAL A 155 -13.04 9.15 -17.11
C VAL A 155 -13.56 10.15 -16.09
N GLU A 156 -14.62 10.86 -16.46
CA GLU A 156 -15.21 11.95 -15.68
C GLU A 156 -16.10 11.40 -14.58
N SER A 157 -17.02 10.49 -14.91
CA SER A 157 -17.95 9.91 -13.93
C SER A 157 -18.22 8.42 -14.12
N PHE A 158 -18.50 7.77 -12.99
CA PHE A 158 -18.98 6.40 -12.89
C PHE A 158 -20.29 6.39 -12.10
N GLU A 159 -21.39 6.22 -12.82
CA GLU A 159 -22.74 6.15 -12.26
C GLU A 159 -23.12 4.68 -12.02
N ILE A 160 -23.58 4.33 -10.81
CA ILE A 160 -23.87 2.95 -10.44
C ILE A 160 -25.26 2.85 -9.83
N SER A 161 -26.05 1.89 -10.31
CA SER A 161 -27.38 1.60 -9.78
C SER A 161 -27.44 0.17 -9.25
N THR A 162 -27.93 0.03 -8.02
CA THR A 162 -27.99 -1.22 -7.25
C THR A 162 -29.40 -1.47 -6.70
N ASP A 163 -29.64 -2.64 -6.10
CA ASP A 163 -30.86 -2.90 -5.33
C ASP A 163 -30.97 -2.04 -4.05
N ASN A 164 -29.84 -1.63 -3.48
CA ASN A 164 -29.76 -0.74 -2.32
C ASN A 164 -28.61 0.27 -2.46
N ASN A 165 -28.89 1.40 -3.11
CA ASN A 165 -27.90 2.46 -3.38
C ASN A 165 -27.34 3.09 -2.09
N ALA A 166 -28.15 3.20 -1.04
CA ALA A 166 -27.70 3.77 0.23
C ALA A 166 -26.62 2.90 0.91
N GLU A 167 -26.82 1.58 0.90
CA GLU A 167 -25.81 0.63 1.39
C GLU A 167 -24.55 0.64 0.53
N ALA A 168 -24.69 0.68 -0.80
CA ALA A 168 -23.57 0.74 -1.72
C ALA A 168 -22.70 1.99 -1.50
N THR A 169 -23.33 3.15 -1.32
CA THR A 169 -22.67 4.41 -0.95
C THR A 169 -21.92 4.28 0.36
N LYS A 170 -22.56 3.75 1.42
CA LYS A 170 -21.90 3.59 2.73
C LYS A 170 -20.66 2.70 2.64
N LEU A 171 -20.75 1.57 1.93
CA LEU A 171 -19.62 0.64 1.74
C LEU A 171 -18.51 1.28 0.90
N PHE A 172 -18.86 2.07 -0.12
CA PHE A 172 -17.88 2.74 -0.96
C PHE A 172 -17.17 3.88 -0.25
N GLU A 173 -17.86 4.68 0.58
CA GLU A 173 -17.21 5.77 1.33
C GLU A 173 -16.08 5.23 2.21
N VAL A 174 -16.28 4.10 2.90
CA VAL A 174 -15.21 3.42 3.65
C VAL A 174 -14.00 3.11 2.74
N LYS A 175 -14.24 2.55 1.55
CA LYS A 175 -13.18 2.20 0.60
C LYS A 175 -12.47 3.42 0.02
N LYS A 176 -13.18 4.54 -0.12
CA LYS A 176 -12.63 5.82 -0.58
C LYS A 176 -11.66 6.40 0.45
N LEU A 177 -12.00 6.34 1.75
CA LEU A 177 -11.08 6.75 2.83
C LEU A 177 -9.79 5.92 2.84
N ILE A 178 -9.90 4.61 2.59
CA ILE A 178 -8.71 3.75 2.43
C ILE A 178 -7.91 4.15 1.18
N ALA A 179 -8.59 4.47 0.07
CA ALA A 179 -7.93 4.91 -1.16
C ALA A 179 -7.18 6.25 -1.00
N GLU A 180 -7.65 7.14 -0.13
CA GLU A 180 -6.94 8.38 0.21
C GLU A 180 -5.57 8.10 0.85
N GLY A 181 -5.52 7.16 1.80
CA GLY A 181 -4.26 6.67 2.36
C GLY A 181 -3.34 6.07 1.28
N VAL A 182 -3.89 5.25 0.38
CA VAL A 182 -3.13 4.69 -0.76
C VAL A 182 -2.60 5.78 -1.68
N PHE A 183 -3.38 6.82 -1.97
CA PHE A 183 -2.97 7.93 -2.83
C PHE A 183 -1.90 8.78 -2.18
N PHE A 184 -2.02 9.08 -0.89
CA PHE A 184 -0.96 9.73 -0.13
C PHE A 184 0.35 8.95 -0.25
N THR A 185 0.32 7.63 0.03
CA THR A 185 1.48 6.76 -0.07
C THR A 185 2.09 6.78 -1.47
N ARG A 186 1.27 6.74 -2.53
CA ARG A 186 1.74 6.78 -3.91
C ARG A 186 2.34 8.14 -4.28
N ASP A 187 1.71 9.23 -3.89
CA ASP A 187 2.17 10.59 -4.17
C ASP A 187 3.54 10.82 -3.54
N ILE A 188 3.65 10.60 -2.23
CA ILE A 188 4.89 10.87 -1.52
C ILE A 188 6.00 9.93 -1.98
N SER A 189 5.70 8.67 -2.29
CA SER A 189 6.72 7.72 -2.75
C SER A 189 7.20 8.02 -4.19
N ASN A 190 6.32 8.53 -5.06
CA ASN A 190 6.68 8.92 -6.43
C ASN A 190 7.38 10.28 -6.51
N GLU A 191 7.24 11.11 -5.47
CA GLU A 191 7.89 12.41 -5.34
C GLU A 191 9.43 12.25 -5.41
N PRO A 192 10.14 12.99 -6.28
CA PRO A 192 11.60 12.99 -6.35
C PRO A 192 12.24 13.45 -5.03
N SER A 193 13.33 12.80 -4.61
CA SER A 193 13.99 13.09 -3.33
C SER A 193 14.65 14.47 -3.24
N ASN A 194 14.88 15.15 -4.37
CA ASN A 194 15.30 16.56 -4.36
C ASN A 194 14.17 17.53 -3.98
N ILE A 195 12.91 17.06 -3.96
CA ILE A 195 11.74 17.83 -3.53
C ILE A 195 11.20 17.28 -2.21
N LYS A 196 11.13 15.96 -2.07
CA LYS A 196 10.80 15.28 -0.81
C LYS A 196 12.05 15.14 0.04
N THR A 197 12.33 16.08 0.92
CA THR A 197 13.36 15.95 1.98
C THR A 197 12.72 15.38 3.26
N PRO A 198 13.49 14.95 4.28
CA PRO A 198 12.95 14.56 5.59
C PRO A 198 12.04 15.62 6.21
N GLN A 199 12.44 16.90 6.15
CA GLN A 199 11.67 18.01 6.68
C GLN A 199 10.33 18.19 5.93
N ILE A 200 10.37 18.26 4.59
CA ILE A 200 9.16 18.45 3.77
C ILE A 200 8.20 17.28 3.94
N TYR A 201 8.72 16.06 4.08
CA TYR A 201 7.86 14.91 4.33
C TYR A 201 7.23 14.98 5.73
N ALA A 202 7.98 15.34 6.77
CA ALA A 202 7.45 15.52 8.12
C ALA A 202 6.34 16.60 8.17
N GLU A 203 6.54 17.73 7.51
CA GLU A 203 5.54 18.79 7.36
C GLU A 203 4.29 18.27 6.65
N ARG A 204 4.47 17.52 5.55
CA ARG A 204 3.36 16.95 4.79
C ARG A 204 2.54 15.94 5.61
N ILE A 205 3.19 15.17 6.48
CA ILE A 205 2.51 14.26 7.41
C ILE A 205 1.65 15.08 8.38
N ALA A 206 2.22 16.10 9.01
CA ALA A 206 1.50 16.96 9.96
C ALA A 206 0.29 17.64 9.31
N GLU A 207 0.47 18.26 8.14
CA GLU A 207 -0.62 18.91 7.38
C GLU A 207 -1.76 17.93 7.06
N THR A 208 -1.43 16.70 6.68
CA THR A 208 -2.44 15.72 6.23
C THR A 208 -3.24 15.14 7.42
N LEU A 209 -2.60 15.02 8.57
CA LEU A 209 -3.17 14.37 9.75
C LEU A 209 -3.85 15.35 10.73
N GLU A 210 -3.57 16.66 10.62
CA GLU A 210 -4.16 17.72 11.46
C GLU A 210 -5.71 17.68 11.43
N GLU A 211 -6.30 17.41 10.27
CA GLU A 211 -7.75 17.33 10.10
C GLU A 211 -8.37 16.01 10.60
N LEU A 212 -7.55 15.01 10.94
CA LEU A 212 -7.99 13.64 11.28
C LEU A 212 -7.88 13.32 12.77
N ASN A 213 -7.75 14.34 13.62
CA ASN A 213 -7.65 14.18 15.09
C ASN A 213 -6.49 13.25 15.50
N VAL A 214 -5.37 13.34 14.79
CA VAL A 214 -4.12 12.63 15.10
C VAL A 214 -3.11 13.65 15.61
N ASP A 215 -2.54 13.41 16.79
CA ASP A 215 -1.48 14.25 17.33
C ASP A 215 -0.15 13.94 16.64
N VAL A 216 0.51 14.95 16.08
CA VAL A 216 1.75 14.79 15.32
C VAL A 216 2.90 15.51 16.00
N SER A 217 3.89 14.74 16.47
CA SER A 217 5.13 15.24 17.05
C SER A 217 6.31 14.99 16.10
N ILE A 218 7.10 16.04 15.81
CA ILE A 218 8.28 15.96 14.96
C ILE A 218 9.53 16.24 15.82
N LEU A 219 10.40 15.25 15.96
CA LEU A 219 11.68 15.37 16.66
C LEU A 219 12.79 15.64 15.66
N GLY A 220 13.60 16.67 15.92
CA GLY A 220 14.82 16.95 15.17
C GLY A 220 16.04 16.25 15.76
N GLU A 221 17.20 16.48 15.15
CA GLU A 221 18.45 15.82 15.55
C GLU A 221 18.86 16.11 16.99
N ARG A 222 18.57 17.33 17.48
CA ARG A 222 18.87 17.70 18.87
C ARG A 222 18.04 16.90 19.87
N GLU A 223 16.74 16.77 19.63
CA GLU A 223 15.83 15.98 20.45
C GLU A 223 16.24 14.50 20.42
N MET A 224 16.49 13.96 19.22
CA MET A 224 16.93 12.57 19.05
C MET A 224 18.29 12.29 19.70
N LYS A 225 19.22 13.25 19.67
CA LYS A 225 20.53 13.12 20.35
C LYS A 225 20.38 13.05 21.85
N ASN A 226 19.48 13.84 22.43
CA ASN A 226 19.19 13.80 23.87
C ASN A 226 18.53 12.48 24.29
N LEU A 227 17.78 11.84 23.39
CA LEU A 227 17.21 10.52 23.59
C LEU A 227 18.21 9.38 23.36
N GLY A 228 19.40 9.65 22.83
CA GLY A 228 20.42 8.64 22.59
C GLY A 228 20.22 7.82 21.30
N MET A 229 19.50 8.36 20.31
CA MET A 229 19.24 7.68 19.03
C MET A 229 20.45 7.69 18.08
N GLY A 230 21.57 7.13 18.53
CA GLY A 230 22.84 7.18 17.80
C GLY A 230 22.86 6.34 16.53
N ALA A 231 22.00 5.31 16.41
CA ALA A 231 21.92 4.50 15.20
C ALA A 231 21.23 5.26 14.06
N LEU A 232 20.06 5.85 14.31
CA LEU A 232 19.34 6.67 13.34
C LEU A 232 20.13 7.92 12.95
N LEU A 233 20.68 8.65 13.93
CA LEU A 233 21.50 9.84 13.67
C LEU A 233 22.78 9.50 12.88
N GLY A 234 23.39 8.34 13.15
CA GLY A 234 24.54 7.84 12.41
C GLY A 234 24.25 7.64 10.92
N VAL A 235 23.04 7.21 10.56
CA VAL A 235 22.64 7.09 9.16
C VAL A 235 22.52 8.45 8.48
N GLY A 236 21.86 9.41 9.13
CA GLY A 236 21.56 10.71 8.53
C GLY A 236 22.70 11.72 8.51
N GLN A 237 23.74 11.56 9.36
CA GLN A 237 24.80 12.55 9.55
C GLN A 237 25.61 12.90 8.28
N GLY A 238 25.51 12.05 7.25
CA GLY A 238 26.15 12.28 5.96
C GLY A 238 25.43 13.29 5.07
N SER A 239 24.12 13.52 5.27
CA SER A 239 23.32 14.45 4.48
C SER A 239 23.38 15.88 5.01
N GLN A 240 23.04 16.85 4.15
CA GLN A 240 22.75 18.23 4.54
C GLN A 240 21.30 18.40 5.02
N ASN A 241 20.43 17.46 4.71
CA ASN A 241 19.06 17.46 5.20
C ASN A 241 18.99 16.78 6.57
N GLU A 242 18.58 17.52 7.58
CA GLU A 242 18.45 17.00 8.95
C GLU A 242 17.50 15.80 9.03
N SER A 243 17.88 14.82 9.85
CA SER A 243 17.02 13.69 10.18
C SER A 243 15.82 14.12 11.01
N LYS A 244 14.68 13.44 10.82
CA LYS A 244 13.46 13.66 11.61
C LYS A 244 12.89 12.33 12.10
N LEU A 245 12.36 12.30 13.31
CA LEU A 245 11.47 11.23 13.75
C LEU A 245 10.07 11.82 13.88
N VAL A 246 9.11 11.27 13.15
CA VAL A 246 7.71 11.72 13.20
C VAL A 246 6.87 10.68 13.92
N VAL A 247 6.12 11.15 14.91
CA VAL A 247 5.26 10.34 15.78
C VAL A 247 3.83 10.80 15.55
N MET A 248 2.94 9.87 15.24
CA MET A 248 1.54 10.10 14.89
C MET A 248 0.67 9.31 15.87
N GLU A 249 0.08 9.98 16.85
CA GLU A 249 -0.71 9.35 17.90
C GLU A 249 -2.21 9.52 17.60
N TYR A 250 -2.89 8.40 17.37
CA TYR A 250 -4.34 8.35 17.19
C TYR A 250 -4.99 7.62 18.37
N GLN A 251 -5.87 8.32 19.10
CA GLN A 251 -6.62 7.79 20.24
C GLN A 251 -8.11 7.68 19.90
N GLY A 252 -8.48 6.66 19.12
CA GLY A 252 -9.88 6.36 18.77
C GLY A 252 -10.63 5.55 19.83
N ALA A 253 -9.91 4.88 20.74
CA ALA A 253 -10.49 4.10 21.84
C ALA A 253 -10.36 4.82 23.19
N SER A 254 -10.74 4.13 24.27
CA SER A 254 -10.46 4.60 25.64
C SER A 254 -8.97 4.83 25.85
N LYS A 255 -8.59 5.85 26.63
CA LYS A 255 -7.19 6.16 26.98
C LYS A 255 -6.45 5.00 27.66
N ASP A 256 -7.20 4.09 28.31
CA ASP A 256 -6.63 2.91 28.97
C ASP A 256 -6.49 1.71 28.01
N ALA A 257 -7.04 1.80 26.80
CA ALA A 257 -6.87 0.75 25.80
C ALA A 257 -5.42 0.72 25.30
N PRO A 258 -4.84 -0.48 25.11
CA PRO A 258 -3.46 -0.62 24.67
C PRO A 258 -3.24 -0.06 23.26
N TYR A 259 -2.04 0.46 23.01
CA TYR A 259 -1.63 0.87 21.66
C TYR A 259 -1.21 -0.32 20.80
N ILE A 260 -1.39 -0.15 19.51
CA ILE A 260 -0.66 -0.86 18.45
C ILE A 260 0.33 0.13 17.85
N ALA A 261 1.58 -0.29 17.69
CA ALA A 261 2.61 0.55 17.05
C ALA A 261 2.85 0.11 15.61
N LEU A 262 2.74 1.05 14.67
CA LEU A 262 3.18 0.89 13.29
C LEU A 262 4.48 1.67 13.10
N VAL A 263 5.56 1.03 12.66
CA VAL A 263 6.88 1.67 12.52
C VAL A 263 7.37 1.60 11.09
N GLY A 264 7.76 2.72 10.48
CA GLY A 264 8.07 2.75 9.05
C GLY A 264 9.48 3.22 8.74
N LYS A 265 10.21 2.45 7.91
CA LYS A 265 11.50 2.89 7.33
C LYS A 265 11.28 4.10 6.43
N GLY A 266 11.93 5.22 6.73
CA GLY A 266 11.80 6.47 5.98
C GLY A 266 13.10 6.98 5.36
N VAL A 267 13.88 6.12 4.69
CA VAL A 267 15.08 6.57 3.99
C VAL A 267 14.66 7.27 2.69
N ILE A 268 14.71 8.60 2.71
CA ILE A 268 14.20 9.48 1.66
C ILE A 268 14.90 9.23 0.32
N PHE A 269 16.21 9.00 0.40
CA PHE A 269 17.05 8.55 -0.70
C PHE A 269 18.21 7.74 -0.13
N ASP A 270 18.48 6.60 -0.74
CA ASP A 270 19.52 5.69 -0.31
C ASP A 270 20.60 5.53 -1.38
N THR A 271 21.75 6.16 -1.14
CA THR A 271 22.95 5.96 -1.97
C THR A 271 23.77 4.74 -1.54
N GLY A 272 23.49 4.20 -0.34
CA GLY A 272 24.35 3.29 0.40
C GLY A 272 25.41 3.96 1.27
N GLY A 273 25.50 5.29 1.26
CA GLY A 273 26.51 6.03 2.01
C GLY A 273 27.93 5.76 1.47
N ILE A 274 28.88 5.49 2.36
CA ILE A 274 30.26 5.13 1.98
C ILE A 274 30.30 3.78 1.22
N SER A 275 29.41 2.86 1.57
CA SER A 275 29.19 1.58 0.88
C SER A 275 28.33 1.79 -0.38
N LEU A 276 28.81 2.65 -1.28
CA LEU A 276 28.03 3.23 -2.36
C LEU A 276 27.43 2.17 -3.30
N LYS A 277 26.12 2.28 -3.56
CA LYS A 277 25.41 1.46 -4.55
C LYS A 277 25.93 1.71 -5.98
N PRO A 278 25.82 0.72 -6.88
CA PRO A 278 26.05 0.94 -8.31
C PRO A 278 25.08 1.99 -8.89
N SER A 279 25.52 2.71 -9.93
CA SER A 279 24.68 3.75 -10.58
C SER A 279 23.39 3.20 -11.20
N SER A 280 23.39 1.92 -11.62
CA SER A 280 22.23 1.27 -12.22
C SER A 280 21.07 1.26 -11.22
N ASN A 281 19.91 1.76 -11.66
CA ASN A 281 18.67 1.80 -10.88
C ASN A 281 18.73 2.61 -9.57
N MET A 282 19.82 3.32 -9.25
CA MET A 282 19.92 4.15 -8.03
C MET A 282 18.81 5.21 -7.94
N HIS A 283 18.32 5.72 -9.07
CA HIS A 283 17.16 6.63 -9.11
C HIS A 283 15.87 6.04 -8.51
N LEU A 284 15.75 4.71 -8.41
CA LEU A 284 14.63 4.04 -7.75
C LEU A 284 14.74 4.08 -6.23
N MET A 285 15.90 4.43 -5.65
CA MET A 285 16.09 4.51 -4.19
C MET A 285 15.33 5.67 -3.55
N ARG A 286 14.65 6.52 -4.34
CA ARG A 286 13.60 7.42 -3.84
C ARG A 286 12.42 6.69 -3.19
N TYR A 287 12.22 5.41 -3.56
CA TYR A 287 11.20 4.53 -3.01
C TYR A 287 11.63 3.88 -1.69
N ASP A 288 12.84 4.16 -1.18
CA ASP A 288 13.35 3.51 0.03
C ASP A 288 12.73 4.03 1.36
N MET A 289 11.71 4.87 1.21
CA MET A 289 10.82 5.33 2.27
C MET A 289 9.37 4.82 2.10
N CYS A 290 9.12 3.86 1.21
CA CYS A 290 7.77 3.31 1.03
C CYS A 290 7.24 2.65 2.32
N GLY A 291 8.11 2.19 3.22
CA GLY A 291 7.73 1.67 4.53
C GLY A 291 7.05 2.72 5.40
N SER A 292 7.67 3.90 5.55
CA SER A 292 7.04 5.03 6.24
C SER A 292 5.81 5.55 5.52
N ALA A 293 5.82 5.58 4.18
CA ALA A 293 4.65 5.99 3.41
C ALA A 293 3.45 5.04 3.61
N ALA A 294 3.69 3.73 3.75
CA ALA A 294 2.65 2.76 4.06
C ALA A 294 2.10 2.95 5.47
N VAL A 295 2.96 3.21 6.46
CA VAL A 295 2.53 3.51 7.84
C VAL A 295 1.68 4.77 7.90
N VAL A 296 2.12 5.87 7.28
CA VAL A 296 1.34 7.12 7.25
C VAL A 296 0.02 6.91 6.52
N GLY A 297 0.03 6.21 5.38
CA GLY A 297 -1.19 5.87 4.65
C GLY A 297 -2.18 5.04 5.46
N ALA A 298 -1.69 4.08 6.27
CA ALA A 298 -2.51 3.31 7.18
C ALA A 298 -3.10 4.18 8.31
N MET A 299 -2.31 5.11 8.87
CA MET A 299 -2.80 6.08 9.85
C MET A 299 -3.94 6.95 9.28
N ILE A 300 -3.79 7.45 8.04
CA ILE A 300 -4.85 8.17 7.32
C ILE A 300 -6.09 7.29 7.18
N ALA A 301 -5.93 6.07 6.66
CA ALA A 301 -7.06 5.16 6.42
C ALA A 301 -7.82 4.79 7.70
N VAL A 302 -7.11 4.61 8.81
CA VAL A 302 -7.71 4.28 10.12
C VAL A 302 -8.37 5.51 10.75
N ALA A 303 -7.67 6.64 10.81
CA ALA A 303 -8.17 7.84 11.47
C ALA A 303 -9.37 8.44 10.72
N SER A 304 -9.33 8.48 9.38
CA SER A 304 -10.47 8.97 8.58
C SER A 304 -11.73 8.12 8.73
N GLN A 305 -11.59 6.83 9.05
CA GLN A 305 -12.72 5.94 9.35
C GLN A 305 -13.23 6.07 10.79
N GLU A 306 -12.53 6.84 11.63
CA GLU A 306 -12.81 6.97 13.06
C GLU A 306 -12.84 5.60 13.78
N LEU A 307 -11.95 4.67 13.41
CA LEU A 307 -11.97 3.34 14.01
C LEU A 307 -11.70 3.43 15.53
N PRO A 308 -12.45 2.67 16.37
CA PRO A 308 -12.34 2.73 17.83
C PRO A 308 -11.10 2.00 18.36
N VAL A 309 -9.90 2.47 18.00
CA VAL A 309 -8.60 1.85 18.31
C VAL A 309 -7.56 2.90 18.72
N ASN A 310 -6.60 2.52 19.56
CA ASN A 310 -5.43 3.35 19.87
C ASN A 310 -4.24 2.87 19.03
N ILE A 311 -3.69 3.76 18.19
CA ILE A 311 -2.58 3.45 17.30
C ILE A 311 -1.54 4.56 17.36
N VAL A 312 -0.28 4.16 17.38
CA VAL A 312 0.84 5.08 17.15
C VAL A 312 1.59 4.69 15.90
N GLY A 313 1.75 5.65 14.98
CA GLY A 313 2.68 5.53 13.86
C GLY A 313 3.99 6.22 14.19
N VAL A 314 5.13 5.57 13.98
CA VAL A 314 6.47 6.16 14.16
C VAL A 314 7.29 5.98 12.89
N VAL A 315 7.81 7.06 12.32
CA VAL A 315 8.62 6.98 11.09
C VAL A 315 9.94 7.74 11.26
N GLY A 316 11.05 7.03 11.00
CA GLY A 316 12.39 7.61 11.00
C GLY A 316 12.76 8.09 9.60
N LEU A 317 12.82 9.41 9.42
CA LEU A 317 13.07 10.07 8.15
C LEU A 317 14.54 10.53 8.07
N VAL A 318 15.30 9.92 7.16
CA VAL A 318 16.73 10.20 6.98
C VAL A 318 17.08 10.24 5.49
N GLU A 319 18.27 10.71 5.15
CA GLU A 319 18.84 10.57 3.82
C GLU A 319 20.24 9.96 3.95
N ASN A 320 20.49 8.82 3.31
CA ASN A 320 21.77 8.12 3.42
C ASN A 320 22.70 8.57 2.29
N MET A 321 23.67 9.42 2.61
CA MET A 321 24.53 10.12 1.65
C MET A 321 26.02 9.93 1.96
N PRO A 322 26.89 9.70 0.95
CA PRO A 322 28.33 9.80 1.15
C PRO A 322 28.72 11.27 1.37
N SER A 323 29.53 11.53 2.38
CA SER A 323 30.15 12.82 2.61
C SER A 323 31.36 12.67 3.52
N GLY A 324 32.09 13.77 3.76
CA GLY A 324 33.20 13.77 4.72
C GLY A 324 32.78 13.52 6.17
N ASN A 325 31.49 13.65 6.48
CA ASN A 325 30.91 13.40 7.81
C ASN A 325 30.10 12.10 7.87
N ALA A 326 29.96 11.37 6.76
CA ALA A 326 29.15 10.16 6.71
C ALA A 326 29.70 9.05 7.62
N GLN A 327 28.79 8.23 8.15
CA GLN A 327 29.15 7.00 8.85
C GLN A 327 29.93 6.06 7.92
N ARG A 328 30.86 5.29 8.50
CA ARG A 328 31.79 4.43 7.77
C ARG A 328 31.65 2.98 8.19
N PRO A 329 31.99 2.03 7.30
CA PRO A 329 32.24 0.65 7.70
C PRO A 329 33.26 0.58 8.85
N GLY A 330 32.91 -0.14 9.92
CA GLY A 330 33.70 -0.30 11.14
C GLY A 330 33.38 0.69 12.26
N ASP A 331 32.54 1.72 12.02
CA ASP A 331 32.06 2.57 13.11
C ASP A 331 31.15 1.75 14.06
N VAL A 332 31.23 2.01 15.36
CA VAL A 332 30.31 1.46 16.37
C VAL A 332 29.39 2.57 16.87
N VAL A 333 28.08 2.33 16.82
CA VAL A 333 27.06 3.27 17.31
C VAL A 333 26.36 2.73 18.54
N THR A 334 26.00 3.63 19.46
CA THR A 334 25.12 3.32 20.59
C THR A 334 23.69 3.70 20.20
N THR A 335 22.79 2.72 20.28
CA THR A 335 21.35 2.89 20.00
C THR A 335 20.63 3.52 21.19
N MET A 336 19.38 3.94 20.99
CA MET A 336 18.50 4.45 22.05
C MET A 336 18.29 3.43 23.19
N SER A 337 18.36 2.13 22.87
CA SER A 337 18.27 1.06 23.86
C SER A 337 19.51 0.93 24.76
N GLY A 338 20.60 1.61 24.42
CA GLY A 338 21.91 1.45 25.05
C GLY A 338 22.78 0.34 24.45
N GLN A 339 22.20 -0.55 23.63
CA GLN A 339 22.95 -1.56 22.88
C GLN A 339 23.84 -0.91 21.81
N THR A 340 24.97 -1.56 21.50
CA THR A 340 25.95 -1.13 20.51
C THR A 340 25.89 -1.95 19.23
N ALA A 341 25.96 -1.27 18.09
CA ALA A 341 25.97 -1.91 16.77
C ALA A 341 27.22 -1.52 15.98
N GLU A 342 28.00 -2.52 15.55
CA GLU A 342 29.08 -2.37 14.58
C GLU A 342 28.48 -2.25 13.17
N VAL A 343 28.76 -1.13 12.50
CA VAL A 343 28.28 -0.85 11.16
C VAL A 343 29.29 -1.38 10.17
N LEU A 344 29.11 -2.61 9.68
CA LEU A 344 29.99 -3.22 8.68
C LEU A 344 29.65 -2.80 7.25
N ASN A 345 28.40 -2.40 7.01
CA ASN A 345 27.94 -1.91 5.70
C ASN A 345 26.92 -0.78 5.88
N THR A 346 27.23 0.39 5.32
CA THR A 346 26.38 1.60 5.42
C THR A 346 25.18 1.58 4.47
N ASP A 347 25.09 0.57 3.59
CA ASP A 347 23.92 0.24 2.74
C ASP A 347 22.92 -0.69 3.46
N ALA A 348 23.19 -1.01 4.73
CA ALA A 348 22.27 -1.68 5.64
C ALA A 348 21.77 -0.69 6.69
N GLU A 349 21.38 0.50 6.25
CA GLU A 349 20.99 1.65 7.06
C GLU A 349 19.56 1.55 7.60
N GLY A 350 18.62 0.99 6.83
CA GLY A 350 17.21 0.98 7.20
C GLY A 350 16.92 0.31 8.54
N ARG A 351 17.67 -0.75 8.88
CA ARG A 351 17.54 -1.45 10.16
C ARG A 351 18.11 -0.66 11.34
N LEU A 352 19.10 0.21 11.10
CA LEU A 352 19.65 1.12 12.11
C LEU A 352 18.65 2.23 12.44
N VAL A 353 17.97 2.77 11.42
CA VAL A 353 16.85 3.70 11.60
C VAL A 353 15.72 3.05 12.40
N LEU A 354 15.34 1.83 12.02
CA LEU A 354 14.26 1.09 12.69
C LEU A 354 14.61 0.71 14.13
N ALA A 355 15.86 0.38 14.44
CA ALA A 355 16.28 0.04 15.81
C ALA A 355 15.87 1.11 16.83
N ASP A 356 16.19 2.38 16.54
CA ASP A 356 15.84 3.50 17.42
C ASP A 356 14.35 3.82 17.37
N ALA A 357 13.71 3.76 16.20
CA ALA A 357 12.29 4.08 16.04
C ALA A 357 11.37 3.05 16.74
N VAL A 358 11.67 1.76 16.59
CA VAL A 358 10.96 0.66 17.24
C VAL A 358 11.14 0.71 18.76
N TRP A 359 12.36 1.00 19.23
CA TRP A 359 12.61 1.18 20.66
C TRP A 359 11.84 2.38 21.22
N TYR A 360 11.86 3.52 20.54
CA TYR A 360 11.12 4.72 20.94
C TYR A 360 9.63 4.46 21.08
N ALA A 361 9.01 3.79 20.09
CA ALA A 361 7.59 3.46 20.12
C ALA A 361 7.22 2.66 21.38
N GLN A 362 8.06 1.69 21.75
CA GLN A 362 7.84 0.85 22.93
C GLN A 362 8.02 1.61 24.24
N GLU A 363 9.12 2.35 24.39
CA GLU A 363 9.41 3.14 25.59
C GLU A 363 8.32 4.19 25.88
N LYS A 364 7.84 4.85 24.83
CA LYS A 364 6.89 5.96 24.95
C LYS A 364 5.44 5.49 25.13
N PHE A 365 5.02 4.46 24.38
CA PHE A 365 3.59 4.09 24.26
C PHE A 365 3.25 2.71 24.83
N LYS A 366 4.24 1.86 25.14
CA LYS A 366 4.05 0.51 25.69
C LYS A 366 3.00 -0.29 24.91
N PRO A 367 3.15 -0.40 23.57
CA PRO A 367 2.18 -1.08 22.74
C PRO A 367 2.15 -2.57 23.04
N LYS A 368 1.00 -3.21 22.83
CA LYS A 368 0.91 -4.68 22.89
C LYS A 368 1.55 -5.36 21.68
N CYS A 369 1.51 -4.66 20.54
CA CYS A 369 1.98 -5.17 19.26
C CYS A 369 2.74 -4.08 18.50
N VAL A 370 3.87 -4.45 17.89
CA VAL A 370 4.68 -3.60 17.01
C VAL A 370 4.74 -4.23 15.62
N ILE A 371 4.39 -3.47 14.59
CA ILE A 371 4.51 -3.89 13.20
C ILE A 371 5.40 -2.89 12.49
N ASP A 372 6.60 -3.32 12.12
CA ASP A 372 7.48 -2.49 11.31
C ASP A 372 7.43 -2.85 9.83
N VAL A 373 7.52 -1.84 8.97
CA VAL A 373 7.35 -1.94 7.52
C VAL A 373 8.50 -1.24 6.82
N ALA A 374 9.19 -1.97 5.94
CA ALA A 374 10.40 -1.45 5.32
C ALA A 374 10.70 -2.05 3.95
N THR A 375 11.23 -1.24 3.05
CA THR A 375 11.98 -1.70 1.88
C THR A 375 13.39 -2.08 2.34
N LEU A 376 13.53 -3.25 2.98
CA LEU A 376 14.72 -3.49 3.81
C LEU A 376 15.84 -4.24 3.08
N THR A 377 15.52 -5.28 2.32
CA THR A 377 16.58 -6.15 1.77
C THR A 377 16.41 -6.49 0.30
N GLY A 378 17.52 -6.47 -0.44
CA GLY A 378 17.55 -7.08 -1.78
C GLY A 378 17.34 -8.60 -1.73
N ALA A 379 17.67 -9.24 -0.61
CA ALA A 379 17.50 -10.67 -0.41
C ALA A 379 16.02 -11.12 -0.45
N ILE A 380 15.09 -10.30 0.04
CA ILE A 380 13.66 -10.66 -0.05
C ILE A 380 13.17 -10.60 -1.49
N VAL A 381 13.69 -9.65 -2.28
CA VAL A 381 13.36 -9.52 -3.71
C VAL A 381 13.84 -10.75 -4.48
N VAL A 382 15.03 -11.25 -4.17
CA VAL A 382 15.56 -12.49 -4.77
C VAL A 382 14.71 -13.70 -4.37
N SER A 383 14.20 -13.73 -3.12
CA SER A 383 13.49 -14.87 -2.56
C SER A 383 12.03 -14.96 -3.02
N LEU A 384 11.31 -13.84 -3.03
CA LEU A 384 9.85 -13.79 -3.23
C LEU A 384 9.42 -13.02 -4.49
N GLY A 385 10.35 -12.34 -5.15
CA GLY A 385 10.07 -11.52 -6.32
C GLY A 385 9.05 -10.41 -6.05
N PRO A 386 8.29 -9.96 -7.07
CA PRO A 386 7.31 -8.89 -6.93
C PRO A 386 5.91 -9.38 -6.54
N THR A 387 5.79 -10.59 -5.96
CA THR A 387 4.48 -11.22 -5.69
C THR A 387 4.12 -11.22 -4.21
N TYR A 388 5.09 -11.49 -3.34
CA TYR A 388 4.91 -11.53 -1.89
C TYR A 388 5.90 -10.58 -1.21
N ALA A 389 5.45 -9.89 -0.16
CA ALA A 389 6.36 -9.33 0.84
C ALA A 389 6.73 -10.39 1.88
N GLY A 390 7.89 -10.21 2.51
CA GLY A 390 8.34 -11.09 3.60
C GLY A 390 7.68 -10.71 4.92
N CYS A 391 7.21 -11.69 5.68
CA CYS A 391 6.70 -11.52 7.04
C CYS A 391 7.54 -12.33 8.04
N PHE A 392 8.22 -11.63 8.94
CA PHE A 392 8.95 -12.19 10.07
C PHE A 392 8.22 -11.80 11.36
N SER A 393 8.17 -12.64 12.38
CA SER A 393 7.48 -12.32 13.64
C SER A 393 7.92 -13.26 14.75
N ASN A 394 7.95 -12.76 15.97
CA ASN A 394 8.14 -13.55 17.18
C ASN A 394 6.84 -14.25 17.66
N ASN A 395 5.70 -14.02 16.99
CA ASN A 395 4.38 -14.53 17.37
C ASN A 395 3.67 -15.08 16.12
N ASP A 396 3.28 -16.37 16.18
CA ASP A 396 2.68 -17.03 15.01
C ASP A 396 1.24 -16.59 14.76
N GLU A 397 0.46 -16.30 15.80
CA GLU A 397 -0.92 -15.81 15.65
C GLU A 397 -0.95 -14.43 14.98
N LEU A 398 -0.03 -13.54 15.36
CA LEU A 398 0.15 -12.24 14.72
C LEU A 398 0.48 -12.39 13.23
N ALA A 399 1.41 -13.29 12.90
CA ALA A 399 1.79 -13.55 11.52
C ALA A 399 0.62 -14.08 10.69
N ASP A 400 -0.14 -15.04 11.23
CA ASP A 400 -1.30 -15.64 10.56
C ASP A 400 -2.40 -14.59 10.30
N LYS A 401 -2.68 -13.72 11.28
CA LYS A 401 -3.63 -12.61 11.12
C LYS A 401 -3.20 -11.63 10.02
N LEU A 402 -1.92 -11.28 9.97
CA LEU A 402 -1.37 -10.40 8.92
C LEU A 402 -1.43 -11.04 7.53
N ILE A 403 -1.05 -12.32 7.42
CA ILE A 403 -1.11 -13.07 6.17
C ILE A 403 -2.55 -13.14 5.66
N LYS A 404 -3.49 -13.50 6.54
CA LYS A 404 -4.92 -13.54 6.20
C LYS A 404 -5.44 -12.18 5.72
N ALA A 405 -5.15 -11.10 6.45
CA ALA A 405 -5.54 -9.74 6.04
C ALA A 405 -4.98 -9.39 4.65
N GLY A 406 -3.71 -9.72 4.39
CA GLY A 406 -3.05 -9.54 3.11
C GLY A 406 -3.68 -10.36 1.96
N GLU A 407 -4.11 -11.60 2.22
CA GLU A 407 -4.81 -12.42 1.24
C GLU A 407 -6.16 -11.82 0.84
N GLU A 408 -6.90 -11.27 1.81
CA GLU A 408 -8.24 -10.70 1.58
C GLU A 408 -8.20 -9.43 0.71
N VAL A 409 -7.17 -8.60 0.84
CA VAL A 409 -6.98 -7.36 0.04
C VAL A 409 -5.99 -7.52 -1.12
N ASN A 410 -5.49 -8.74 -1.33
CA ASN A 410 -4.47 -9.08 -2.33
C ASN A 410 -3.14 -8.30 -2.20
N GLU A 411 -2.73 -8.01 -0.97
CA GLU A 411 -1.39 -7.54 -0.61
C GLU A 411 -0.68 -8.68 0.13
N LYS A 412 -0.16 -9.64 -0.63
CA LYS A 412 0.21 -10.95 -0.07
C LYS A 412 1.51 -10.91 0.75
N LEU A 413 1.48 -11.56 1.90
CA LEU A 413 2.65 -11.85 2.74
C LEU A 413 3.04 -13.32 2.65
N TRP A 414 4.34 -13.59 2.81
CA TRP A 414 4.86 -14.94 3.01
C TRP A 414 5.66 -15.03 4.31
N ARG A 415 5.37 -16.05 5.12
CA ARG A 415 6.07 -16.29 6.39
C ARG A 415 7.51 -16.69 6.13
N MET A 416 8.44 -15.92 6.67
CA MET A 416 9.88 -16.16 6.57
C MET A 416 10.45 -16.61 7.93
N PRO A 417 11.47 -17.49 7.95
CA PRO A 417 11.95 -18.08 9.18
C PRO A 417 12.81 -17.12 10.01
N LEU A 418 12.63 -17.19 11.33
CA LEU A 418 13.57 -16.72 12.35
C LEU A 418 14.14 -17.96 13.07
N HIS A 419 15.45 -18.03 13.18
CA HIS A 419 16.15 -19.13 13.85
C HIS A 419 17.38 -18.59 14.59
N GLU A 420 17.74 -19.18 15.72
CA GLU A 420 18.89 -18.75 16.53
C GLU A 420 20.21 -18.73 15.75
N ASP A 421 20.40 -19.67 14.81
CA ASP A 421 21.58 -19.66 13.93
C ASP A 421 21.68 -18.39 13.07
N TYR A 422 20.55 -17.82 12.63
CA TYR A 422 20.56 -16.56 11.89
C TYR A 422 20.85 -15.37 12.81
N ASP A 423 20.45 -15.43 14.08
CA ASP A 423 20.80 -14.40 15.07
C ASP A 423 22.29 -14.44 15.41
N ALA A 424 22.88 -15.64 15.53
CA ALA A 424 24.31 -15.80 15.76
C ALA A 424 25.16 -15.22 14.61
N MET A 425 24.64 -15.17 13.38
CA MET A 425 25.33 -14.58 12.22
C MET A 425 25.49 -13.05 12.31
N ILE A 426 24.80 -12.37 13.23
CA ILE A 426 24.96 -10.93 13.45
C ILE A 426 25.75 -10.61 14.71
N ASN A 427 26.48 -11.58 15.30
CA ASN A 427 27.39 -11.29 16.41
C ASN A 427 28.59 -10.46 15.93
N SER A 428 29.05 -9.53 16.77
CA SER A 428 30.25 -8.72 16.53
C SER A 428 31.33 -9.06 17.55
N ASP A 429 32.59 -8.90 17.15
CA ASP A 429 33.74 -9.06 18.05
C ASP A 429 33.98 -7.81 18.93
N ILE A 430 33.41 -6.66 18.55
CA ILE A 430 33.70 -5.34 19.16
C ILE A 430 32.46 -4.58 19.65
N ALA A 431 31.26 -5.07 19.35
CA ALA A 431 29.97 -4.49 19.74
C ALA A 431 28.98 -5.60 20.10
N ASP A 432 27.80 -5.25 20.61
CA ASP A 432 26.77 -6.23 20.96
C ASP A 432 26.23 -6.97 19.72
N MET A 433 26.26 -6.32 18.55
CA MET A 433 25.86 -6.90 17.26
C MET A 433 26.52 -6.19 16.08
N ALA A 434 26.58 -6.86 14.93
CA ALA A 434 26.89 -6.27 13.64
C ALA A 434 25.60 -5.95 12.88
N ASN A 435 25.59 -4.88 12.08
CA ASN A 435 24.40 -4.50 11.31
C ASN A 435 24.13 -5.39 10.08
N ILE A 436 25.01 -6.35 9.76
CA ILE A 436 24.76 -7.35 8.71
C ILE A 436 25.19 -8.73 9.19
N GLY A 437 24.69 -9.77 8.52
CA GLY A 437 25.23 -11.11 8.69
C GLY A 437 26.70 -11.15 8.24
N ASN A 438 27.59 -11.64 9.10
CA ASN A 438 29.05 -11.61 8.90
C ASN A 438 29.62 -12.91 8.28
N VAL A 439 28.75 -13.82 7.82
CA VAL A 439 29.14 -15.06 7.14
C VAL A 439 28.70 -15.07 5.66
N PRO A 440 29.41 -15.78 4.76
CA PRO A 440 28.97 -15.95 3.39
C PRO A 440 27.58 -16.60 3.30
N GLY A 441 26.65 -15.97 2.58
CA GLY A 441 25.29 -16.49 2.40
C GLY A 441 24.40 -16.38 3.65
N ALA A 442 24.64 -15.41 4.53
CA ALA A 442 23.97 -15.20 5.82
C ALA A 442 22.46 -14.83 5.77
N ALA A 443 21.67 -15.42 4.87
CA ALA A 443 20.22 -15.28 4.82
C ALA A 443 19.74 -13.82 5.04
N GLY A 444 20.16 -12.90 4.16
CA GLY A 444 20.16 -11.46 4.41
C GLY A 444 18.86 -10.84 4.94
N SER A 445 17.69 -11.40 4.59
CA SER A 445 16.40 -10.98 5.14
C SER A 445 16.16 -11.46 6.57
N SER A 446 16.50 -12.71 6.90
CA SER A 446 16.37 -13.24 8.26
C SER A 446 17.35 -12.58 9.24
N THR A 447 18.59 -12.31 8.81
CA THR A 447 19.55 -11.56 9.64
C THR A 447 19.15 -10.11 9.85
N ALA A 448 18.56 -9.46 8.84
CA ALA A 448 17.99 -8.12 9.00
C ALA A 448 16.82 -8.09 9.99
N ALA A 449 15.92 -9.06 9.90
CA ALA A 449 14.80 -9.20 10.81
C ALA A 449 15.27 -9.45 12.25
N HIS A 450 16.28 -10.30 12.45
CA HIS A 450 16.87 -10.50 13.79
C HIS A 450 17.54 -9.28 14.36
N PHE A 451 18.22 -8.47 13.52
CA PHE A 451 18.76 -7.20 13.96
C PHE A 451 17.66 -6.32 14.58
N ILE A 452 16.51 -6.18 13.90
CA ILE A 452 15.36 -5.42 14.43
C ILE A 452 14.78 -6.10 15.69
N LYS A 453 14.67 -7.43 15.69
CA LYS A 453 14.14 -8.22 16.81
C LYS A 453 14.90 -7.97 18.12
N ARG A 454 16.21 -7.70 18.08
CA ARG A 454 17.01 -7.36 19.29
C ARG A 454 16.59 -6.04 19.96
N PHE A 455 15.75 -5.24 19.32
CA PHE A 455 15.17 -4.01 19.86
C PHE A 455 13.69 -4.15 20.27
N ILE A 456 13.14 -5.37 20.20
CA ILE A 456 11.80 -5.67 20.70
C ILE A 456 11.89 -6.06 22.17
N GLN A 457 11.08 -5.41 23.00
CA GLN A 457 11.02 -5.66 24.43
C GLN A 457 10.34 -6.99 24.73
N GLU A 458 10.75 -7.63 25.82
CA GLU A 458 10.17 -8.89 26.26
C GLU A 458 8.64 -8.77 26.44
N GLY A 459 7.91 -9.75 25.92
CA GLY A 459 6.44 -9.78 25.99
C GLY A 459 5.70 -8.91 24.96
N VAL A 460 6.40 -8.16 24.09
CA VAL A 460 5.77 -7.40 23.00
C VAL A 460 5.64 -8.29 21.75
N GLU A 461 4.43 -8.40 21.21
CA GLU A 461 4.21 -9.08 19.93
C GLU A 461 4.80 -8.23 18.80
N TRP A 462 5.53 -8.83 17.88
CA TRP A 462 6.22 -8.08 16.84
C TRP A 462 6.18 -8.77 15.49
N ALA A 463 5.92 -8.01 14.43
CA ALA A 463 6.13 -8.44 13.06
C ALA A 463 6.94 -7.43 12.24
N HIS A 464 7.84 -7.93 11.42
CA HIS A 464 8.57 -7.17 10.40
C HIS A 464 8.08 -7.55 9.01
N LEU A 465 7.67 -6.52 8.24
CA LEU A 465 7.23 -6.64 6.86
C LEU A 465 8.30 -6.08 5.91
N ASP A 466 9.04 -6.96 5.24
CA ASP A 466 9.98 -6.56 4.19
C ASP A 466 9.25 -6.44 2.84
N ILE A 467 8.97 -5.21 2.45
CA ILE A 467 8.18 -4.84 1.27
C ILE A 467 9.03 -4.46 0.06
N ALA A 468 10.35 -4.67 0.10
CA ALA A 468 11.28 -4.24 -0.96
C ALA A 468 10.86 -4.73 -2.37
N GLY A 469 10.28 -5.93 -2.47
CA GLY A 469 9.84 -6.51 -3.75
C GLY A 469 8.52 -5.94 -4.30
N VAL A 470 7.68 -5.34 -3.44
CA VAL A 470 6.27 -5.04 -3.76
C VAL A 470 5.90 -3.56 -3.60
N ALA A 471 6.78 -2.75 -2.99
CA ALA A 471 6.55 -1.33 -2.75
C ALA A 471 6.39 -0.48 -4.04
N ASN A 472 7.10 -0.88 -5.11
CA ASN A 472 7.03 -0.22 -6.42
C ASN A 472 6.96 -1.25 -7.56
N SER A 473 6.44 -0.84 -8.71
CA SER A 473 6.32 -1.68 -9.90
C SER A 473 6.73 -0.94 -11.16
N SER A 474 7.47 -1.63 -12.04
CA SER A 474 7.80 -1.14 -13.38
C SER A 474 6.66 -1.30 -14.39
N LYS A 475 5.61 -2.05 -14.04
CA LYS A 475 4.43 -2.33 -14.86
C LYS A 475 3.16 -1.79 -14.19
N PRO A 476 2.18 -1.29 -14.97
CA PRO A 476 0.86 -1.00 -14.41
C PRO A 476 0.21 -2.29 -13.89
N SER A 477 -0.56 -2.18 -12.82
CA SER A 477 -1.48 -3.23 -12.35
C SER A 477 -2.90 -2.84 -12.72
N SER A 478 -3.90 -3.67 -12.44
CA SER A 478 -5.31 -3.29 -12.60
C SER A 478 -5.72 -2.12 -11.69
N LEU A 479 -5.00 -1.88 -10.59
CA LEU A 479 -5.37 -0.91 -9.54
C LEU A 479 -4.48 0.34 -9.54
N GLY A 480 -3.59 0.51 -10.52
CA GLY A 480 -2.74 1.70 -10.59
C GLY A 480 -1.68 1.67 -11.69
N PRO A 481 -1.06 2.82 -11.97
CA PRO A 481 0.02 2.93 -12.95
C PRO A 481 1.33 2.30 -12.43
N LYS A 482 2.38 2.33 -13.26
CA LYS A 482 3.76 2.06 -12.83
C LYS A 482 4.22 3.10 -11.79
N GLY A 483 5.18 2.73 -10.95
CA GLY A 483 5.73 3.56 -9.87
C GLY A 483 5.39 2.96 -8.50
N ALA A 484 5.22 3.81 -7.49
CA ALA A 484 4.79 3.38 -6.17
C ALA A 484 3.42 2.66 -6.23
N VAL A 485 3.32 1.52 -5.56
CA VAL A 485 2.09 0.70 -5.55
C VAL A 485 1.11 1.17 -4.49
N GLY A 486 1.61 1.68 -3.36
CA GLY A 486 0.81 1.92 -2.15
C GLY A 486 0.63 0.66 -1.29
N TYR A 487 1.49 -0.35 -1.48
CA TYR A 487 1.45 -1.62 -0.74
C TYR A 487 1.57 -1.38 0.76
N GLY A 488 0.76 -2.09 1.55
CA GLY A 488 0.79 -2.08 3.01
C GLY A 488 -0.35 -1.29 3.62
N VAL A 489 -0.87 -0.26 2.93
CA VAL A 489 -1.97 0.57 3.48
C VAL A 489 -3.23 -0.26 3.71
N ARG A 490 -3.68 -0.99 2.67
CA ARG A 490 -4.90 -1.80 2.74
C ARG A 490 -4.70 -3.00 3.66
N LEU A 491 -3.51 -3.61 3.63
CA LEU A 491 -3.17 -4.71 4.52
C LEU A 491 -3.23 -4.30 6.00
N LEU A 492 -2.59 -3.20 6.36
CA LEU A 492 -2.50 -2.75 7.75
C LEU A 492 -3.86 -2.29 8.26
N GLU A 493 -4.60 -1.50 7.47
CA GLU A 493 -5.97 -1.09 7.82
C GLU A 493 -6.86 -2.31 8.05
N LYS A 494 -6.87 -3.27 7.12
CA LYS A 494 -7.66 -4.50 7.24
C LYS A 494 -7.29 -5.30 8.48
N PHE A 495 -5.98 -5.48 8.73
CA PHE A 495 -5.48 -6.17 9.90
C PHE A 495 -5.94 -5.49 11.20
N ILE A 496 -5.80 -4.17 11.30
CA ILE A 496 -6.22 -3.39 12.46
C ILE A 496 -7.72 -3.54 12.68
N LYS A 497 -8.51 -3.31 11.64
CA LYS A 497 -9.98 -3.38 11.68
C LYS A 497 -10.47 -4.74 12.16
N GLU A 498 -9.93 -5.83 11.65
CA GLU A 498 -10.43 -7.16 11.99
C GLU A 498 -10.00 -7.69 13.37
N ASN A 499 -8.90 -7.18 13.91
CA ASN A 499 -8.27 -7.78 15.09
C ASN A 499 -8.28 -6.87 16.32
N TYR A 500 -8.54 -5.57 16.15
CA TYR A 500 -8.42 -4.59 17.21
C TYR A 500 -9.58 -3.60 17.29
N GLU A 501 -10.44 -3.49 16.26
CA GLU A 501 -11.72 -2.79 16.39
C GLU A 501 -12.55 -3.47 17.49
N GLN A 502 -12.84 -2.73 18.57
CA GLN A 502 -13.55 -3.23 19.76
C GLN A 502 -15.06 -3.11 19.64
#